data_AF-A0A2T2NBY0-F1
#
_entry.id   AF-A0A2T2NBY0-F1
#
_cell.length_a   1.000
_cell.length_b   1.000
_cell.length_c   1.000
_cell.angle_alpha   90.00
_cell.angle_beta   90.00
_cell.angle_gamma   90.00
#
_symmetry.space_group_name_H-M   'P 1'
#
loop_
_entity.id
_entity.type
_entity.pdbx_description
1 polymer ?
#
loop_
_entity_poly.entity_id
_entity_poly.type
_entity_poly.pdbx_seq_one_letter_code
_entity_poly.pdbx_strand_id
1 'polypeptide(L)'
;MGTWRTACVEMMSAPEVWQLEVFEYIATRLKKNSVVNGISSPWKPWLMMPHTMPLIASDCLWTAVEELRFQDDPIPLLVWLIAHGAQLEWMHPNFGTTPGHTIASEIYMVFNQSVISLPSTTNMVFVSDILRMDHCDHCYCLCSESGCKAIGCISKTGIRWKNWLNRVAGEKVYYPWFGKVVFEPIDSDKTDRPWMGTAVLRVITFEVLGMTHTCCYRIHDEVKPWRGFSRPRSDEICDIRYAESKQGEILESLMSEFESGWREYERGFEEFLLEIWRPRMEEICGELSDVDEEEVERIRELGVVLDEDGGESDSTVESRSHGTDYI
;
A
#
# COMPACT_ATOMS: atom_id res chain seq x y z
N MET A 1 -29.66 15.77 4.62
CA MET A 1 -28.22 15.49 4.61
C MET A 1 -27.90 14.85 3.26
N GLY A 2 -27.34 15.60 2.31
CA GLY A 2 -26.85 15.01 1.06
C GLY A 2 -25.55 14.25 1.33
N THR A 3 -25.47 13.02 0.86
CA THR A 3 -24.25 12.20 0.93
C THR A 3 -23.18 12.83 0.02
N TRP A 4 -21.90 12.54 0.28
CA TRP A 4 -20.79 12.97 -0.61
C TRP A 4 -21.06 12.62 -2.07
N ARG A 5 -21.73 11.49 -2.31
CA ARG A 5 -22.22 11.05 -3.61
C ARG A 5 -23.09 12.09 -4.33
N THR A 6 -23.97 12.80 -3.62
CA THR A 6 -24.80 13.86 -4.23
C THR A 6 -23.95 15.07 -4.63
N ALA A 7 -23.00 15.48 -3.78
CA ALA A 7 -22.12 16.61 -4.08
C ALA A 7 -21.16 16.31 -5.25
N CYS A 8 -20.60 15.10 -5.33
CA CYS A 8 -19.75 14.70 -6.45
C CYS A 8 -20.54 14.58 -7.76
N VAL A 9 -21.80 14.12 -7.72
CA VAL A 9 -22.67 14.04 -8.91
C VAL A 9 -23.13 15.43 -9.38
N GLU A 10 -23.47 16.33 -8.45
CA GLU A 10 -23.76 17.74 -8.76
C GLU A 10 -22.53 18.44 -9.36
N MET A 11 -21.33 18.16 -8.82
CA MET A 11 -20.04 18.66 -9.32
C MET A 11 -19.71 18.20 -10.75
N MET A 12 -19.84 16.90 -11.05
CA MET A 12 -19.59 16.36 -12.39
C MET A 12 -20.56 16.94 -13.45
N SER A 13 -21.66 17.55 -13.02
CA SER A 13 -22.70 18.11 -13.88
C SER A 13 -22.69 19.65 -13.92
N ALA A 14 -21.81 20.31 -13.17
CA ALA A 14 -21.80 21.76 -13.01
C ALA A 14 -21.00 22.47 -14.15
N PRO A 15 -21.45 23.64 -14.65
CA PRO A 15 -20.69 24.44 -15.61
C PRO A 15 -19.34 24.92 -15.02
N GLU A 16 -18.32 25.15 -15.85
CA GLU A 16 -16.96 25.59 -15.43
C GLU A 16 -16.98 26.74 -14.40
N VAL A 17 -17.93 27.67 -14.51
CA VAL A 17 -18.08 28.83 -13.61
C VAL A 17 -18.40 28.43 -12.15
N TRP A 18 -18.97 27.24 -11.94
CA TRP A 18 -19.38 26.72 -10.62
C TRP A 18 -18.29 25.86 -9.96
N GLN A 19 -17.20 25.55 -10.67
CA GLN A 19 -16.12 24.72 -10.13
C GLN A 19 -15.45 25.39 -8.93
N LEU A 20 -15.28 26.71 -8.95
CA LEU A 20 -14.76 27.50 -7.82
C LEU A 20 -15.64 27.38 -6.57
N GLU A 21 -16.97 27.47 -6.71
CA GLU A 21 -17.90 27.33 -5.59
C GLU A 21 -17.92 25.91 -5.03
N VAL A 22 -17.72 24.90 -5.89
CA VAL A 22 -17.61 23.50 -5.48
C VAL A 22 -16.27 23.22 -4.79
N PHE A 23 -15.16 23.77 -5.28
CA PHE A 23 -13.87 23.72 -4.57
C PHE A 23 -13.97 24.42 -3.21
N GLU A 24 -14.63 25.57 -3.13
CA GLU A 24 -14.91 26.24 -1.85
C GLU A 24 -15.83 25.41 -0.94
N TYR A 25 -16.83 24.72 -1.50
CA TYR A 25 -17.70 23.83 -0.74
C TYR A 25 -16.95 22.60 -0.21
N ILE A 26 -16.13 21.96 -1.04
CA ILE A 26 -15.25 20.85 -0.65
C ILE A 26 -14.28 21.36 0.42
N ALA A 27 -13.55 22.44 0.17
CA ALA A 27 -12.66 23.04 1.15
C ALA A 27 -13.38 23.39 2.47
N THR A 28 -14.62 23.87 2.42
CA THR A 28 -15.45 24.17 3.60
C THR A 28 -15.89 22.90 4.33
N ARG A 29 -16.23 21.81 3.62
CA ARG A 29 -16.58 20.52 4.22
C ARG A 29 -15.36 19.81 4.79
N LEU A 30 -14.23 19.80 4.08
CA LEU A 30 -12.96 19.28 4.55
C LEU A 30 -12.47 20.07 5.78
N LYS A 31 -12.67 21.39 5.81
CA LYS A 31 -12.43 22.23 6.98
C LYS A 31 -13.35 21.88 8.15
N LYS A 32 -14.63 21.59 7.91
CA LYS A 32 -15.55 21.12 8.97
C LYS A 32 -15.14 19.76 9.52
N ASN A 33 -14.74 18.80 8.68
CA ASN A 33 -14.34 17.47 9.11
C ASN A 33 -12.96 17.46 9.81
N SER A 34 -11.99 18.28 9.35
CA SER A 34 -10.67 18.41 9.99
C SER A 34 -10.74 19.11 11.36
N VAL A 35 -11.64 20.10 11.53
CA VAL A 35 -11.91 20.73 12.85
C VAL A 35 -12.54 19.74 13.82
N VAL A 36 -13.41 18.83 13.35
CA VAL A 36 -13.98 17.75 14.17
C VAL A 36 -12.90 16.74 14.60
N ASN A 37 -11.86 16.55 13.78
CA ASN A 37 -10.76 15.60 14.03
C ASN A 37 -9.51 16.24 14.67
N GLY A 38 -9.55 17.51 15.08
CA GLY A 38 -8.42 18.19 15.74
C GLY A 38 -7.23 18.51 14.83
N ILE A 39 -7.36 18.38 13.51
CA ILE A 39 -6.28 18.68 12.55
C ILE A 39 -6.39 20.16 12.15
N SER A 40 -5.61 21.04 12.81
CA SER A 40 -5.53 22.45 12.43
C SER A 40 -4.58 22.64 11.24
N SER A 41 -5.07 22.50 10.01
CA SER A 41 -4.30 22.93 8.82
C SER A 41 -4.52 24.42 8.54
N PRO A 42 -3.47 25.26 8.45
CA PRO A 42 -3.60 26.69 8.21
C PRO A 42 -3.75 26.96 6.70
N TRP A 43 -4.96 26.77 6.16
CA TRP A 43 -5.31 27.24 4.82
C TRP A 43 -5.24 28.78 4.78
N LYS A 44 -4.16 29.34 4.22
CA LYS A 44 -3.96 30.80 4.11
C LYS A 44 -4.65 31.38 2.86
N PRO A 45 -5.14 32.64 2.89
CA PRO A 45 -5.90 33.26 1.78
C PRO A 45 -5.15 33.51 0.45
N TRP A 46 -3.86 33.18 0.34
CA TRP A 46 -3.03 33.43 -0.86
C TRP A 46 -3.21 32.35 -1.96
N LEU A 47 -4.15 31.43 -1.77
CA LEU A 47 -4.41 30.25 -2.62
C LEU A 47 -5.24 30.52 -3.88
N MET A 48 -5.60 31.76 -4.18
CA MET A 48 -6.42 32.10 -5.36
C MET A 48 -5.62 32.62 -6.57
N MET A 49 -4.34 32.25 -6.70
CA MET A 49 -3.59 32.54 -7.93
C MET A 49 -3.70 31.37 -8.92
N PRO A 50 -3.68 31.62 -10.25
CA PRO A 50 -3.76 30.55 -11.25
C PRO A 50 -2.68 29.46 -11.07
N HIS A 51 -1.53 29.82 -10.49
CA HIS A 51 -0.43 28.90 -10.21
C HIS A 51 -0.61 28.05 -8.94
N THR A 52 -1.58 28.37 -8.08
CA THR A 52 -1.86 27.60 -6.84
C THR A 52 -2.96 26.56 -7.01
N MET A 53 -3.72 26.61 -8.12
CA MET A 53 -4.78 25.63 -8.42
C MET A 53 -4.29 24.17 -8.44
N PRO A 54 -3.14 23.83 -9.06
CA PRO A 54 -2.65 22.44 -9.03
C PRO A 54 -2.33 21.94 -7.62
N LEU A 55 -1.83 22.81 -6.73
CA LEU A 55 -1.53 22.45 -5.34
C LEU A 55 -2.80 22.18 -4.54
N ILE A 56 -3.85 23.00 -4.73
CA ILE A 56 -5.16 22.79 -4.09
C ILE A 56 -5.79 21.50 -4.58
N ALA A 57 -5.76 21.25 -5.89
CA ALA A 57 -6.29 20.03 -6.47
C ALA A 57 -5.53 18.79 -5.95
N SER A 58 -4.21 18.87 -5.78
CA SER A 58 -3.40 17.82 -5.16
C SER A 58 -3.71 17.61 -3.67
N ASP A 59 -3.93 18.67 -2.89
CA ASP A 59 -4.37 18.54 -1.49
C ASP A 59 -5.79 17.93 -1.40
N CYS A 60 -6.70 18.32 -2.30
CA CYS A 60 -8.02 17.71 -2.43
C CYS A 60 -7.93 16.24 -2.82
N LEU A 61 -6.98 15.88 -3.69
CA LEU A 61 -6.70 14.49 -4.06
C LEU A 61 -6.24 13.69 -2.85
N TRP A 62 -5.32 14.22 -2.02
CA TRP A 62 -4.93 13.59 -0.77
C TRP A 62 -6.13 13.32 0.14
N THR A 63 -7.00 14.31 0.30
CA THR A 63 -8.17 14.15 1.16
C THR A 63 -9.17 13.14 0.59
N ALA A 64 -9.37 13.13 -0.74
CA ALA A 64 -10.19 12.12 -1.40
C ALA A 64 -9.60 10.71 -1.24
N VAL A 65 -8.27 10.60 -1.23
CA VAL A 65 -7.54 9.35 -1.03
C VAL A 65 -7.74 8.79 0.40
N GLU A 66 -7.81 9.65 1.41
CA GLU A 66 -8.11 9.24 2.80
C GLU A 66 -9.50 8.62 2.97
N GLU A 67 -10.43 9.04 2.11
CA GLU A 67 -11.84 8.64 2.13
C GLU A 67 -12.12 7.44 1.22
N LEU A 68 -11.14 6.92 0.44
CA LEU A 68 -11.32 5.78 -0.48
C LEU A 68 -11.95 4.57 0.20
N ARG A 69 -11.56 4.31 1.45
CA ARG A 69 -12.03 3.14 2.23
C ARG A 69 -13.51 3.20 2.59
N PHE A 70 -14.17 4.34 2.39
CA PHE A 70 -15.57 4.55 2.79
C PHE A 70 -16.50 4.83 1.60
N GLN A 71 -15.99 4.73 0.36
CA GLN A 71 -16.77 4.98 -0.86
C GLN A 71 -17.03 3.69 -1.65
N ASP A 72 -18.25 3.55 -2.16
CA ASP A 72 -18.66 2.39 -2.99
C ASP A 72 -17.85 2.31 -4.31
N ASP A 73 -17.48 3.46 -4.89
CA ASP A 73 -16.65 3.56 -6.10
C ASP A 73 -15.95 4.93 -6.13
N PRO A 74 -14.71 5.02 -5.63
CA PRO A 74 -14.01 6.31 -5.57
C PRO A 74 -13.34 6.71 -6.90
N ILE A 75 -13.21 5.79 -7.86
CA ILE A 75 -12.39 6.02 -9.07
C ILE A 75 -12.91 7.20 -9.92
N PRO A 76 -14.23 7.37 -10.15
CA PRO A 76 -14.73 8.52 -10.90
C PRO A 76 -14.31 9.88 -10.31
N LEU A 77 -14.28 9.99 -8.98
CA LEU A 77 -13.83 11.22 -8.30
C LEU A 77 -12.34 11.46 -8.50
N LEU A 78 -11.50 10.41 -8.36
CA LEU A 78 -10.06 10.52 -8.58
C LEU A 78 -9.75 10.95 -10.02
N VAL A 79 -10.39 10.32 -11.01
CA VAL A 79 -10.26 10.66 -12.43
C VAL A 79 -10.67 12.11 -12.67
N TRP A 80 -11.79 12.54 -12.08
CA TRP A 80 -12.25 13.93 -12.19
C TRP A 80 -11.22 14.91 -11.61
N LEU A 81 -10.69 14.67 -10.41
CA LEU A 81 -9.70 15.54 -9.78
C LEU A 81 -8.44 15.70 -10.64
N ILE A 82 -7.95 14.60 -11.21
CA ILE A 82 -6.78 14.60 -12.09
C ILE A 82 -7.05 15.36 -13.38
N ALA A 83 -8.23 15.16 -13.99
CA ALA A 83 -8.64 15.91 -15.17
C ALA A 83 -8.75 17.43 -14.91
N HIS A 84 -8.91 17.84 -13.64
CA HIS A 84 -8.95 19.24 -13.21
C HIS A 84 -7.61 19.72 -12.60
N GLY A 85 -6.51 19.04 -12.91
CA GLY A 85 -5.16 19.51 -12.61
C GLY A 85 -4.57 19.01 -11.29
N ALA A 86 -5.23 18.07 -10.59
CA ALA A 86 -4.59 17.37 -9.48
C ALA A 86 -3.39 16.55 -10.01
N GLN A 87 -2.24 16.69 -9.35
CA GLN A 87 -1.02 16.01 -9.75
C GLN A 87 -0.80 14.76 -8.89
N LEU A 88 -0.73 13.59 -9.53
CA LEU A 88 -0.44 12.30 -8.90
C LEU A 88 0.98 12.22 -8.32
N GLU A 89 1.91 13.00 -8.88
CA GLU A 89 3.33 13.04 -8.49
C GLU A 89 3.61 14.09 -7.40
N TRP A 90 2.60 14.87 -7.01
CA TRP A 90 2.80 15.93 -6.03
C TRP A 90 3.22 15.33 -4.69
N MET A 91 4.41 15.71 -4.24
CA MET A 91 4.96 15.21 -2.99
C MET A 91 4.45 16.02 -1.81
N HIS A 92 3.73 15.34 -0.91
CA HIS A 92 3.20 16.00 0.27
C HIS A 92 4.34 16.35 1.25
N PRO A 93 4.48 17.61 1.69
CA PRO A 93 5.65 18.08 2.44
C PRO A 93 5.84 17.38 3.79
N ASN A 94 4.74 16.97 4.44
CA ASN A 94 4.83 16.28 5.74
C ASN A 94 4.96 14.76 5.60
N PHE A 95 4.51 14.21 4.48
CA PHE A 95 4.41 12.76 4.32
C PHE A 95 5.54 12.21 3.45
N GLY A 96 6.17 13.03 2.61
CA GLY A 96 7.27 12.61 1.74
C GLY A 96 6.87 11.51 0.77
N THR A 97 5.59 11.45 0.41
CA THR A 97 5.01 10.52 -0.57
C THR A 97 3.97 11.26 -1.43
N THR A 98 3.37 10.57 -2.40
CA THR A 98 2.48 11.20 -3.40
C THR A 98 1.09 10.57 -3.39
N PRO A 99 0.08 11.26 -3.95
CA PRO A 99 -1.24 10.67 -4.15
C PRO A 99 -1.18 9.37 -4.96
N GLY A 100 -0.33 9.28 -5.99
CA GLY A 100 -0.17 8.08 -6.80
C GLY A 100 0.23 6.86 -5.99
N HIS A 101 1.20 7.01 -5.08
CA HIS A 101 1.61 5.94 -4.16
C HIS A 101 0.48 5.49 -3.25
N THR A 102 -0.26 6.45 -2.70
CA THR A 102 -1.33 6.15 -1.75
C THR A 102 -2.52 5.52 -2.45
N ILE A 103 -2.91 6.00 -3.64
CA ILE A 103 -3.93 5.36 -4.47
C ILE A 103 -3.51 3.93 -4.80
N ALA A 104 -2.27 3.70 -5.25
CA ALA A 104 -1.79 2.36 -5.57
C ALA A 104 -1.86 1.41 -4.36
N SER A 105 -1.51 1.89 -3.17
CA SER A 105 -1.60 1.15 -1.90
C SER A 105 -3.04 0.85 -1.48
N GLU A 106 -3.99 1.74 -1.77
CA GLU A 106 -5.38 1.60 -1.33
C GLU A 106 -6.26 0.87 -2.35
N ILE A 107 -5.86 0.83 -3.62
CA ILE A 107 -6.68 0.24 -4.69
C ILE A 107 -6.88 -1.26 -4.49
N TYR A 108 -5.92 -1.93 -3.83
CA TYR A 108 -6.09 -3.31 -3.38
C TYR A 108 -7.36 -3.46 -2.53
N MET A 109 -7.58 -2.55 -1.57
CA MET A 109 -8.75 -2.64 -0.67
C MET A 109 -10.06 -2.45 -1.45
N VAL A 110 -10.07 -1.55 -2.42
CA VAL A 110 -11.23 -1.30 -3.29
C VAL A 110 -11.55 -2.54 -4.14
N PHE A 111 -10.54 -3.16 -4.75
CA PHE A 111 -10.71 -4.34 -5.60
C PHE A 111 -10.95 -5.64 -4.83
N ASN A 112 -10.45 -5.74 -3.59
CA ASN A 112 -10.65 -6.91 -2.75
C ASN A 112 -12.04 -6.92 -2.07
N GLN A 113 -12.61 -5.76 -1.76
CA GLN A 113 -14.00 -5.67 -1.25
C GLN A 113 -15.04 -6.00 -2.32
N SER A 114 -14.71 -5.79 -3.60
CA SER A 114 -15.58 -6.05 -4.75
C SER A 114 -15.47 -7.50 -5.25
N VAL A 115 -15.56 -8.47 -4.33
CA VAL A 115 -15.51 -9.94 -4.53
C VAL A 115 -16.45 -10.45 -5.65
N ILE A 116 -17.39 -9.62 -6.12
CA ILE A 116 -18.51 -10.00 -6.99
C ILE A 116 -18.35 -9.46 -8.42
N SER A 117 -17.47 -8.49 -8.70
CA SER A 117 -17.30 -7.95 -10.07
C SER A 117 -15.90 -7.42 -10.35
N LEU A 118 -15.33 -7.82 -11.49
CA LEU A 118 -14.12 -7.18 -12.02
C LEU A 118 -14.34 -5.67 -12.13
N PRO A 119 -13.31 -4.84 -11.86
CA PRO A 119 -13.39 -3.41 -12.09
C PRO A 119 -13.75 -3.13 -13.56
N SER A 120 -14.42 -2.01 -13.81
CA SER A 120 -14.66 -1.57 -15.18
C SER A 120 -13.33 -1.45 -15.95
N THR A 121 -13.35 -1.63 -17.27
CA THR A 121 -12.14 -1.46 -18.09
C THR A 121 -11.48 -0.10 -17.89
N THR A 122 -12.30 0.95 -17.74
CA THR A 122 -11.83 2.32 -17.44
C THR A 122 -11.08 2.37 -16.12
N ASN A 123 -11.59 1.70 -15.08
CA ASN A 123 -10.93 1.64 -13.78
C ASN A 123 -9.59 0.92 -13.89
N MET A 124 -9.54 -0.21 -14.61
CA MET A 124 -8.28 -0.96 -14.81
C MET A 124 -7.22 -0.13 -15.55
N VAL A 125 -7.59 0.60 -16.61
CA VAL A 125 -6.68 1.49 -17.34
C VAL A 125 -6.13 2.58 -16.42
N PHE A 126 -7.01 3.24 -15.65
CA PHE A 126 -6.62 4.28 -14.70
C PHE A 126 -5.59 3.78 -13.68
N VAL A 127 -5.81 2.59 -13.09
CA VAL A 127 -4.83 2.00 -12.15
C VAL A 127 -3.54 1.67 -12.88
N SER A 128 -3.64 1.04 -14.05
CA SER A 128 -2.49 0.70 -14.88
C SER A 128 -1.59 1.90 -15.15
N ASP A 129 -2.17 3.07 -15.43
CA ASP A 129 -1.43 4.31 -15.67
C ASP A 129 -0.68 4.77 -14.42
N ILE A 130 -1.31 4.69 -13.24
CA ILE A 130 -0.68 5.03 -11.95
C ILE A 130 0.51 4.10 -11.66
N LEU A 131 0.36 2.80 -11.89
CA LEU A 131 1.43 1.82 -11.60
C LEU A 131 2.64 1.97 -12.53
N ARG A 132 2.43 2.52 -13.73
CA ARG A 132 3.48 2.82 -14.72
C ARG A 132 4.24 4.11 -14.47
N MET A 133 3.83 4.91 -13.49
CA MET A 133 4.50 6.17 -13.18
C MET A 133 5.90 5.92 -12.60
N ASP A 134 6.92 6.39 -13.30
CA ASP A 134 8.32 6.26 -12.89
C ASP A 134 8.74 7.35 -11.88
N HIS A 135 7.96 7.47 -10.80
CA HIS A 135 8.23 8.42 -9.72
C HIS A 135 8.49 7.68 -8.42
N CYS A 136 9.46 8.16 -7.64
CA CYS A 136 9.74 7.67 -6.30
C CYS A 136 9.21 8.63 -5.25
N ASP A 137 8.85 8.09 -4.09
CA ASP A 137 8.71 8.89 -2.87
C ASP A 137 10.08 9.15 -2.20
N HIS A 138 10.10 9.85 -1.06
CA HIS A 138 11.32 10.09 -0.26
C HIS A 138 11.60 8.98 0.76
N CYS A 139 11.20 7.75 0.47
CA CYS A 139 11.40 6.65 1.40
C CYS A 139 12.86 6.14 1.43
N TYR A 140 13.32 5.75 2.62
CA TYR A 140 14.62 5.11 2.85
C TYR A 140 14.49 3.64 3.32
N CYS A 141 13.38 2.96 3.05
CA CYS A 141 13.20 1.56 3.42
C CYS A 141 13.98 0.65 2.46
N LEU A 142 14.57 -0.45 2.93
CA LEU A 142 15.31 -1.39 2.08
C LEU A 142 14.43 -2.10 1.04
N CYS A 143 13.10 -2.03 1.19
CA CYS A 143 12.14 -2.48 0.18
C CYS A 143 12.17 -1.70 -1.14
N SER A 144 12.97 -0.61 -1.20
CA SER A 144 13.30 0.08 -2.44
C SER A 144 14.71 0.67 -2.38
N GLU A 145 15.38 0.80 -3.52
CA GLU A 145 16.73 1.36 -3.59
C GLU A 145 16.75 2.89 -3.47
N SER A 146 15.74 3.56 -4.03
CA SER A 146 15.74 5.01 -4.23
C SER A 146 14.38 5.65 -3.95
N GLY A 147 13.65 5.09 -2.99
CA GLY A 147 12.27 5.46 -2.68
C GLY A 147 11.27 4.53 -3.36
N CYS A 148 10.14 4.32 -2.72
CA CYS A 148 9.11 3.39 -3.19
C CYS A 148 8.55 3.89 -4.53
N LYS A 149 8.21 2.94 -5.42
CA LYS A 149 7.41 3.19 -6.63
C LYS A 149 5.95 2.84 -6.36
N ALA A 150 5.03 3.41 -7.14
CA ALA A 150 3.59 3.11 -7.03
C ALA A 150 3.29 1.61 -7.20
N ILE A 151 3.90 0.94 -8.19
CA ILE A 151 3.75 -0.52 -8.38
C ILE A 151 4.34 -1.37 -7.24
N GLY A 152 5.38 -0.87 -6.59
CA GLY A 152 5.87 -1.48 -5.36
C GLY A 152 4.84 -1.36 -4.25
N CYS A 153 4.14 -0.23 -4.13
CA CYS A 153 3.19 0.02 -3.04
C CYS A 153 1.93 -0.85 -3.12
N ILE A 154 1.36 -1.08 -4.30
CA ILE A 154 0.22 -2.01 -4.44
C ILE A 154 0.60 -3.44 -4.01
N SER A 155 1.86 -3.82 -4.21
CA SER A 155 2.38 -5.14 -3.84
C SER A 155 2.59 -5.31 -2.33
N LYS A 156 2.62 -4.22 -1.54
CA LYS A 156 2.77 -4.26 -0.07
C LYS A 156 1.45 -4.51 0.66
N THR A 157 0.35 -4.20 -0.02
CA THR A 157 -0.96 -4.17 0.61
C THR A 157 -1.75 -5.40 0.25
N GLY A 158 -2.14 -6.15 1.29
CA GLY A 158 -3.20 -7.14 1.21
C GLY A 158 -2.81 -8.53 0.69
N ILE A 159 -1.69 -8.64 -0.03
CA ILE A 159 -1.08 -9.94 -0.29
C ILE A 159 -0.10 -10.23 0.83
N ARG A 160 -0.43 -11.16 1.72
CA ARG A 160 0.54 -11.72 2.66
C ARG A 160 1.44 -12.67 1.87
N TRP A 161 2.56 -12.19 1.34
CA TRP A 161 3.44 -12.99 0.48
C TRP A 161 4.00 -14.23 1.17
N LYS A 162 4.24 -14.18 2.48
CA LYS A 162 4.54 -15.38 3.29
C LYS A 162 3.42 -16.44 3.21
N ASN A 163 2.16 -16.01 3.26
CA ASN A 163 1.03 -16.93 3.08
C ASN A 163 0.91 -17.41 1.64
N TRP A 164 1.42 -16.67 0.65
CA TRP A 164 1.45 -17.15 -0.74
C TRP A 164 2.55 -18.20 -0.92
N LEU A 165 3.73 -17.98 -0.33
CA LEU A 165 4.87 -18.91 -0.33
C LEU A 165 4.51 -20.26 0.32
N ASN A 166 3.89 -20.21 1.51
CA ASN A 166 3.59 -21.41 2.30
C ASN A 166 2.40 -22.25 1.78
N ARG A 167 1.79 -21.89 0.65
CA ARG A 167 0.64 -22.63 0.11
C ARG A 167 1.07 -23.83 -0.70
N VAL A 168 0.35 -24.94 -0.53
CA VAL A 168 0.57 -26.16 -1.32
C VAL A 168 0.39 -25.85 -2.81
N ALA A 169 1.30 -26.35 -3.65
CA ALA A 169 1.18 -26.29 -5.10
C ALA A 169 -0.19 -26.82 -5.54
N GLY A 170 -1.04 -25.94 -6.09
CA GLY A 170 -2.41 -26.27 -6.52
C GLY A 170 -3.53 -25.53 -5.78
N GLU A 171 -3.25 -24.86 -4.66
CA GLU A 171 -4.22 -23.95 -4.04
C GLU A 171 -4.35 -22.66 -4.87
N LYS A 172 -5.48 -22.49 -5.56
CA LYS A 172 -5.76 -21.26 -6.32
C LYS A 172 -6.08 -20.11 -5.38
N VAL A 173 -5.12 -19.22 -5.15
CA VAL A 173 -5.42 -17.84 -4.76
C VAL A 173 -5.62 -17.05 -6.04
N TYR A 174 -6.83 -17.10 -6.57
CA TYR A 174 -7.15 -16.30 -7.73
C TYR A 174 -7.51 -14.89 -7.24
N TYR A 175 -6.55 -13.98 -7.29
CA TYR A 175 -6.84 -12.55 -7.45
C TYR A 175 -6.76 -12.23 -8.95
N PRO A 176 -7.80 -12.58 -9.76
CA PRO A 176 -7.78 -12.38 -11.21
C PRO A 176 -7.39 -10.96 -11.60
N TRP A 177 -7.85 -10.00 -10.79
CA TRP A 177 -7.59 -8.60 -11.01
C TRP A 177 -6.11 -8.25 -10.78
N PHE A 178 -5.42 -8.92 -9.85
CA PHE A 178 -4.02 -8.61 -9.55
C PHE A 178 -3.11 -8.98 -10.72
N GLY A 179 -3.34 -10.14 -11.34
CA GLY A 179 -2.65 -10.52 -12.57
C GLY A 179 -2.85 -9.48 -13.68
N LYS A 180 -4.09 -9.02 -13.89
CA LYS A 180 -4.40 -8.00 -14.90
C LYS A 180 -3.85 -6.62 -14.59
N VAL A 181 -3.84 -6.22 -13.32
CA VAL A 181 -3.50 -4.86 -12.91
C VAL A 181 -2.01 -4.71 -12.63
N VAL A 182 -1.31 -5.78 -12.24
CA VAL A 182 0.11 -5.75 -11.87
C VAL A 182 0.96 -6.56 -12.85
N PHE A 183 0.64 -7.83 -13.09
CA PHE A 183 1.50 -8.71 -13.91
C PHE A 183 1.44 -8.36 -15.40
N GLU A 184 0.24 -8.21 -15.98
CA GLU A 184 0.09 -7.84 -17.40
C GLU A 184 0.85 -6.54 -17.76
N PRO A 185 0.81 -5.47 -16.94
CA PRO A 185 1.67 -4.30 -17.16
C PRO A 185 3.16 -4.56 -17.08
N ILE A 186 3.62 -5.39 -16.13
CA ILE A 186 5.04 -5.75 -16.02
C ILE A 186 5.50 -6.51 -17.27
N ASP A 187 4.67 -7.43 -17.77
CA ASP A 187 4.97 -8.21 -18.97
C ASP A 187 4.95 -7.35 -20.24
N SER A 188 3.91 -6.53 -20.39
CA SER A 188 3.73 -5.65 -21.55
C SER A 188 4.85 -4.61 -21.66
N ASP A 189 5.33 -4.12 -20.53
CA ASP A 189 6.31 -3.05 -20.46
C ASP A 189 7.71 -3.57 -20.11
N LYS A 190 7.95 -4.89 -20.15
CA LYS A 190 9.22 -5.51 -19.70
C LYS A 190 10.47 -4.87 -20.32
N THR A 191 10.40 -4.54 -21.61
CA THR A 191 11.51 -3.93 -22.36
C THR A 191 11.63 -2.43 -22.09
N ASP A 192 10.51 -1.71 -22.06
CA ASP A 192 10.48 -0.25 -21.96
C ASP A 192 10.61 0.25 -20.51
N ARG A 193 10.20 -0.58 -19.54
CA ARG A 193 10.15 -0.28 -18.10
C ARG A 193 10.60 -1.50 -17.28
N PRO A 194 11.84 -1.98 -17.45
CA PRO A 194 12.35 -3.15 -16.72
C PRO A 194 12.30 -2.98 -15.20
N TRP A 195 12.33 -1.74 -14.71
CA TRP A 195 12.23 -1.39 -13.29
C TRP A 195 10.92 -1.85 -12.64
N MET A 196 9.83 -2.04 -13.39
CA MET A 196 8.53 -2.44 -12.83
C MET A 196 8.60 -3.82 -12.18
N GLY A 197 9.16 -4.80 -12.89
CA GLY A 197 9.36 -6.15 -12.37
C GLY A 197 10.32 -6.15 -11.17
N THR A 198 11.44 -5.43 -11.27
CA THR A 198 12.40 -5.28 -10.17
C THR A 198 11.77 -4.68 -8.91
N ALA A 199 10.96 -3.62 -9.06
CA ALA A 199 10.30 -2.96 -7.93
C ALA A 199 9.34 -3.91 -7.20
N VAL A 200 8.59 -4.75 -7.93
CA VAL A 200 7.73 -5.77 -7.33
C VAL A 200 8.55 -6.87 -6.68
N LEU A 201 9.54 -7.45 -7.39
CA LEU A 201 10.43 -8.50 -6.87
C LEU A 201 11.10 -8.08 -5.56
N ARG A 202 11.57 -6.84 -5.47
CA ARG A 202 12.21 -6.31 -4.27
C ARG A 202 11.27 -6.22 -3.09
N VAL A 203 10.05 -5.72 -3.31
CA VAL A 203 9.04 -5.61 -2.26
C VAL A 203 8.64 -7.00 -1.74
N ILE A 204 8.32 -7.94 -2.62
CA ILE A 204 7.86 -9.27 -2.20
C ILE A 204 8.98 -10.07 -1.52
N THR A 205 10.21 -9.94 -1.99
CA THR A 205 11.39 -10.58 -1.37
C THR A 205 11.64 -10.00 0.02
N PHE A 206 11.62 -8.68 0.14
CA PHE A 206 11.73 -7.97 1.42
C PHE A 206 10.67 -8.45 2.43
N GLU A 207 9.40 -8.59 2.01
CA GLU A 207 8.34 -9.04 2.91
C GLU A 207 8.49 -10.51 3.33
N VAL A 208 8.91 -11.38 2.40
CA VAL A 208 9.15 -12.79 2.72
C VAL A 208 10.32 -12.94 3.70
N LEU A 209 11.39 -12.15 3.55
CA LEU A 209 12.50 -12.11 4.51
C LEU A 209 12.08 -11.54 5.89
N GLY A 210 10.84 -11.04 6.02
CA GLY A 210 10.30 -10.56 7.29
C GLY A 210 10.89 -9.24 7.77
N MET A 211 11.45 -8.44 6.86
CA MET A 211 12.08 -7.17 7.19
C MET A 211 11.05 -6.10 7.52
N THR A 212 11.44 -5.10 8.32
CA THR A 212 10.53 -4.08 8.85
C THR A 212 10.37 -2.92 7.87
N HIS A 213 9.15 -2.70 7.37
CA HIS A 213 8.87 -1.54 6.56
C HIS A 213 8.99 -0.23 7.34
N THR A 214 9.90 0.64 6.90
CA THR A 214 10.04 2.03 7.35
C THR A 214 9.44 3.04 6.35
N CYS A 215 8.63 2.55 5.40
CA CYS A 215 8.14 3.28 4.24
C CYS A 215 6.70 3.81 4.35
N CYS A 216 6.22 4.42 3.25
CA CYS A 216 4.86 4.97 3.13
C CYS A 216 3.72 3.93 3.13
N TYR A 217 3.99 2.63 3.30
CA TYR A 217 2.97 1.57 3.15
C TYR A 217 1.82 1.69 4.14
N ARG A 218 2.02 2.40 5.25
CA ARG A 218 1.01 2.69 6.27
C ARG A 218 0.71 4.19 6.39
N ILE A 219 0.88 4.93 5.30
CA ILE A 219 0.64 6.38 5.32
C ILE A 219 -0.76 6.73 5.82
N HIS A 220 -1.76 5.92 5.48
CA HIS A 220 -3.12 6.07 5.97
C HIS A 220 -3.23 6.04 7.51
N ASP A 221 -2.38 5.25 8.20
CA ASP A 221 -2.38 5.19 9.66
C ASP A 221 -1.69 6.43 10.27
N GLU A 222 -0.73 7.05 9.59
CA GLU A 222 -0.11 8.32 10.02
C GLU A 222 -1.08 9.50 9.91
N VAL A 223 -1.90 9.47 8.86
CA VAL A 223 -2.87 10.53 8.57
C VAL A 223 -4.02 10.55 9.58
N LYS A 224 -4.27 9.44 10.29
CA LYS A 224 -5.35 9.29 11.28
C LYS A 224 -4.79 9.32 12.70
N PRO A 225 -4.77 10.49 13.39
CA PRO A 225 -4.04 10.67 14.64
C PRO A 225 -4.48 9.72 15.76
N TRP A 226 -5.76 9.30 15.75
CA TRP A 226 -6.31 8.38 16.75
C TRP A 226 -5.76 6.95 16.65
N ARG A 227 -5.04 6.59 15.58
CA ARG A 227 -4.38 5.29 15.45
C ARG A 227 -2.99 5.24 16.09
N GLY A 228 -2.45 6.38 16.54
CA GLY A 228 -1.17 6.46 17.25
C GLY A 228 0.02 5.95 16.43
N PHE A 229 -0.11 5.88 15.11
CA PHE A 229 0.95 5.41 14.23
C PHE A 229 1.76 6.60 13.72
N SER A 230 3.07 6.52 13.88
CA SER A 230 4.03 7.40 13.24
C SER A 230 5.09 6.54 12.57
N ARG A 231 5.57 6.95 11.40
CA ARG A 231 6.74 6.31 10.79
C ARG A 231 7.94 6.39 11.74
N PRO A 232 8.84 5.40 11.69
CA PRO A 232 10.10 5.46 12.41
C PRO A 232 10.87 6.73 12.05
N ARG A 233 11.47 7.36 13.06
CA ARG A 233 12.37 8.50 12.90
C ARG A 233 13.70 8.05 12.27
N SER A 234 14.51 8.98 11.82
CA SER A 234 15.76 8.66 11.11
C SER A 234 16.75 7.81 11.95
N ASP A 235 16.81 8.07 13.25
CA ASP A 235 17.59 7.28 14.22
C ASP A 235 17.02 5.86 14.36
N GLU A 236 15.69 5.72 14.52
CA GLU A 236 15.02 4.42 14.57
C GLU A 236 15.20 3.62 13.26
N ILE A 237 15.20 4.29 12.10
CA ILE A 237 15.51 3.65 10.81
C ILE A 237 16.94 3.12 10.78
N CYS A 238 17.91 3.86 11.34
CA CYS A 238 19.29 3.39 11.46
C CYS A 238 19.39 2.15 12.35
N ASP A 239 18.69 2.15 13.49
CA ASP A 239 18.69 1.02 14.42
C ASP A 239 18.05 -0.22 13.78
N ILE A 240 16.91 -0.06 13.09
CA ILE A 240 16.25 -1.14 12.33
C ILE A 240 17.21 -1.70 11.27
N ARG A 241 17.85 -0.84 10.48
CA ARG A 241 18.80 -1.28 9.44
C ARG A 241 20.02 -1.98 10.01
N TYR A 242 20.49 -1.56 11.18
CA TYR A 242 21.60 -2.21 11.86
C TYR A 242 21.17 -3.60 12.37
N ALA A 243 19.99 -3.70 12.99
CA ALA A 243 19.45 -4.97 13.46
C ALA A 243 19.16 -5.96 12.31
N GLU A 244 18.69 -5.47 11.17
CA GLU A 244 18.33 -6.26 10.00
C GLU A 244 19.45 -6.31 8.93
N SER A 245 20.71 -6.01 9.29
CA SER A 245 21.78 -5.89 8.30
C SER A 245 22.04 -7.19 7.53
N LYS A 246 21.97 -8.34 8.23
CA LYS A 246 22.14 -9.67 7.63
C LYS A 246 21.03 -9.96 6.61
N GLN A 247 19.78 -9.68 6.94
CA GLN A 247 18.65 -9.81 6.02
C GLN A 247 18.78 -8.85 4.83
N GLY A 248 19.32 -7.64 5.07
CA GLY A 248 19.65 -6.68 4.02
C GLY A 248 20.67 -7.24 3.03
N GLU A 249 21.75 -7.86 3.50
CA GLU A 249 22.76 -8.50 2.63
C GLU A 249 22.15 -9.64 1.79
N ILE A 250 21.30 -10.46 2.40
CA ILE A 250 20.57 -11.53 1.70
C ILE A 250 19.64 -10.94 0.63
N LEU A 251 18.91 -9.86 0.96
CA LEU A 251 18.04 -9.17 0.01
C LEU A 251 18.83 -8.67 -1.20
N GLU A 252 19.96 -7.98 -1.02
CA GLU A 252 20.75 -7.47 -2.16
C GLU A 252 21.30 -8.61 -3.03
N SER A 253 21.75 -9.70 -2.41
CA SER A 253 22.21 -10.89 -3.15
C SER A 253 21.09 -11.50 -4.00
N LEU A 254 19.89 -11.67 -3.42
CA LEU A 254 18.73 -12.21 -4.11
C LEU A 254 18.23 -11.27 -5.20
N MET A 255 18.27 -9.96 -4.98
CA MET A 255 17.87 -8.99 -6.00
C MET A 255 18.80 -9.04 -7.21
N SER A 256 20.11 -9.17 -7.02
CA SER A 256 21.05 -9.37 -8.12
C SER A 256 20.74 -10.63 -8.93
N GLU A 257 20.36 -11.73 -8.26
CA GLU A 257 19.95 -12.99 -8.90
C GLU A 257 18.64 -12.80 -9.68
N PHE A 258 17.61 -12.28 -9.03
CA PHE A 258 16.27 -12.14 -9.60
C PHE A 258 16.19 -11.11 -10.72
N GLU A 259 16.93 -10.00 -10.65
CA GLU A 259 16.98 -9.02 -11.73
C GLU A 259 17.62 -9.58 -12.99
N SER A 260 18.68 -10.38 -12.83
CA SER A 260 19.36 -11.05 -13.93
C SER A 260 18.44 -12.12 -14.52
N GLY A 261 17.87 -12.98 -13.67
CA GLY A 261 16.92 -14.01 -14.08
C GLY A 261 15.69 -13.44 -14.77
N TRP A 262 15.07 -12.39 -14.22
CA TRP A 262 13.88 -11.78 -14.80
C TRP A 262 14.15 -11.18 -16.17
N ARG A 263 15.30 -10.52 -16.35
CA ARG A 263 15.71 -9.94 -17.62
C ARG A 263 15.83 -10.98 -18.74
N GLU A 264 16.33 -12.16 -18.41
CA GLU A 264 16.57 -13.25 -19.37
C GLU A 264 15.36 -14.18 -19.55
N TYR A 265 14.40 -14.17 -18.63
CA TYR A 265 13.24 -15.05 -18.68
C TYR A 265 12.25 -14.63 -19.79
N GLU A 266 11.82 -15.56 -20.63
CA GLU A 266 11.01 -15.24 -21.81
C GLU A 266 9.49 -15.27 -21.55
N ARG A 267 9.05 -15.88 -20.45
CA ARG A 267 7.63 -16.02 -20.11
C ARG A 267 7.16 -14.89 -19.17
N GLY A 268 5.88 -14.94 -18.80
CA GLY A 268 5.25 -13.93 -17.96
C GLY A 268 5.81 -13.86 -16.55
N PHE A 269 5.54 -12.74 -15.90
CA PHE A 269 6.02 -12.43 -14.56
C PHE A 269 5.43 -13.39 -13.52
N GLU A 270 4.18 -13.80 -13.68
CA GLU A 270 3.56 -14.79 -12.79
C GLU A 270 4.30 -16.13 -12.86
N GLU A 271 4.65 -16.59 -14.07
CA GLU A 271 5.41 -17.82 -14.25
C GLU A 271 6.84 -17.68 -13.71
N PHE A 272 7.48 -16.52 -13.85
CA PHE A 272 8.76 -16.25 -13.20
C PHE A 272 8.66 -16.39 -11.68
N LEU A 273 7.59 -15.84 -11.08
CA LEU A 273 7.36 -15.93 -9.65
C LEU A 273 7.20 -17.40 -9.20
N LEU A 274 6.48 -18.20 -9.96
CA LEU A 274 6.21 -19.61 -9.63
C LEU A 274 7.40 -20.54 -9.88
N GLU A 275 8.14 -20.32 -10.95
CA GLU A 275 9.17 -21.26 -11.43
C GLU A 275 10.58 -20.91 -10.93
N ILE A 276 10.84 -19.64 -10.61
CA ILE A 276 12.18 -19.17 -10.23
C ILE A 276 12.16 -18.54 -8.84
N TRP A 277 11.39 -17.46 -8.63
CA TRP A 277 11.42 -16.72 -7.37
C TRP A 277 10.97 -17.59 -6.19
N ARG A 278 9.84 -18.29 -6.32
CA ARG A 278 9.24 -19.07 -5.24
C ARG A 278 10.15 -20.22 -4.76
N PRO A 279 10.65 -21.13 -5.62
CA PRO A 279 11.55 -22.18 -5.17
C PRO A 279 12.80 -21.64 -4.48
N ARG A 280 13.35 -20.52 -5.00
CA ARG A 280 14.52 -19.88 -4.39
C ARG A 280 14.20 -19.29 -3.02
N MET A 281 13.04 -18.65 -2.85
CA MET A 281 12.63 -18.15 -1.56
C MET A 281 12.34 -19.26 -0.54
N GLU A 282 11.78 -20.40 -0.98
CA GLU A 282 11.58 -21.57 -0.11
C GLU A 282 12.91 -22.13 0.41
N GLU A 283 13.94 -22.22 -0.44
CA GLU A 283 15.30 -22.62 -0.04
C GLU A 283 15.88 -21.66 1.00
N ILE A 284 15.88 -20.35 0.72
CA ILE A 284 16.40 -19.34 1.65
C ILE A 284 15.65 -19.32 2.98
N CYS A 285 14.32 -19.47 2.96
CA CYS A 285 13.54 -19.52 4.19
C CYS A 285 13.87 -20.78 5.01
N GLY A 286 14.14 -21.91 4.36
CA GLY A 286 14.62 -23.13 5.03
C GLY A 286 16.01 -22.96 5.65
N GLU A 287 16.94 -22.35 4.93
CA GLU A 287 18.27 -22.03 5.47
C GLU A 287 18.21 -21.09 6.68
N LEU A 288 17.31 -20.10 6.65
CA LEU A 288 17.13 -19.16 7.75
C LEU A 288 16.48 -19.81 8.98
N SER A 289 15.55 -20.74 8.81
CA SER A 289 14.94 -21.45 9.95
C SER A 289 15.93 -22.37 10.66
N ASP A 290 16.82 -23.04 9.91
CA ASP A 290 17.80 -23.98 10.48
C ASP A 290 18.85 -23.24 11.34
N VAL A 291 19.17 -21.99 10.98
CA VAL A 291 20.10 -21.14 11.73
C VAL A 291 19.47 -20.58 13.02
N ASP A 292 18.14 -20.44 13.06
CA ASP A 292 17.43 -19.89 14.22
C ASP A 292 17.29 -20.90 15.35
N GLU A 293 17.20 -22.21 15.09
CA GLU A 293 17.10 -23.23 16.15
C GLU A 293 18.29 -23.20 17.12
N GLU A 294 19.51 -23.01 16.60
CA GLU A 294 20.72 -22.91 17.43
C GLU A 294 20.75 -21.58 18.20
N GLU A 295 20.21 -20.51 17.63
CA GLU A 295 20.10 -19.20 18.29
C GLU A 295 19.06 -19.21 19.41
N VAL A 296 17.89 -19.82 19.15
CA VAL A 296 16.84 -20.07 20.14
C VAL A 296 17.38 -20.90 21.29
N GLU A 297 18.19 -21.92 21.01
CA GLU A 297 18.81 -22.72 22.08
C GLU A 297 19.83 -21.89 22.88
N ARG A 298 20.65 -21.07 22.23
CA ARG A 298 21.54 -20.11 22.94
C ARG A 298 20.76 -19.11 23.80
N ILE A 299 19.63 -18.61 23.33
CA ILE A 299 18.76 -17.68 24.08
C ILE A 299 18.13 -18.38 25.29
N ARG A 300 17.71 -19.64 25.15
CA ARG A 300 17.25 -20.48 26.25
C ARG A 300 18.36 -20.74 27.28
N GLU A 301 19.58 -21.00 26.83
CA GLU A 301 20.76 -21.16 27.70
C GLU A 301 21.09 -19.89 28.50
N LEU A 302 20.75 -18.70 27.97
CA LEU A 302 20.86 -17.43 28.68
C LEU A 302 19.73 -17.19 29.71
N GLY A 303 18.81 -18.14 29.88
CA GLY A 303 17.73 -18.09 30.86
C GLY A 303 16.56 -17.20 30.45
N VAL A 304 16.48 -16.80 29.18
CA VAL A 304 15.34 -16.08 28.63
C VAL A 304 14.25 -17.10 28.27
N VAL A 305 13.15 -17.09 29.02
CA VAL A 305 11.95 -17.87 28.69
C VAL A 305 11.15 -17.04 27.69
N LEU A 306 11.12 -17.49 26.43
CA LEU A 306 10.20 -16.94 25.43
C LEU A 306 8.82 -17.52 25.73
N ASP A 307 7.85 -16.66 26.07
CA ASP A 307 6.46 -17.08 26.19
C ASP A 307 6.01 -17.60 24.82
N GLU A 308 5.57 -18.85 24.77
CA GLU A 308 4.91 -19.39 23.60
C GLU A 308 3.63 -18.57 23.40
N ASP A 309 3.59 -17.76 22.34
CA ASP A 309 2.38 -17.04 21.95
C ASP A 309 1.25 -18.06 21.86
N GLY A 310 0.38 -18.03 22.86
CA GLY A 310 -0.69 -18.99 23.06
C GLY A 310 -1.56 -19.02 21.81
N GLY A 311 -1.44 -20.09 21.04
CA GLY A 311 -2.37 -20.41 19.98
C GLY A 311 -3.78 -20.32 20.57
N GLU A 312 -4.56 -19.35 20.10
CA GLU A 312 -5.99 -19.27 20.37
C GLU A 312 -6.61 -20.58 19.85
N SER A 313 -6.72 -21.54 20.78
CA SER A 313 -7.56 -22.70 20.62
C SER A 313 -8.98 -22.24 20.88
N ASP A 314 -9.73 -22.21 19.79
CA ASP A 314 -11.17 -22.31 19.77
C ASP A 314 -11.64 -23.40 20.74
N SER A 315 -12.35 -22.99 21.78
CA SER A 315 -13.26 -23.88 22.52
C SER A 315 -14.56 -23.15 22.79
N THR A 316 -15.47 -23.30 21.84
CA THR A 316 -16.92 -23.24 22.07
C THR A 316 -17.34 -24.33 23.07
N VAL A 317 -17.86 -23.95 24.24
CA VAL A 317 -18.87 -24.75 25.00
C VAL A 317 -19.77 -23.85 25.84
N GLU A 318 -21.01 -23.71 25.35
CA GLU A 318 -22.31 -23.82 26.03
C GLU A 318 -22.61 -23.10 27.37
N SER A 319 -23.56 -22.17 27.24
CA SER A 319 -24.79 -22.04 28.05
C SER A 319 -24.79 -22.48 29.52
N ARG A 320 -24.92 -21.48 30.40
CA ARG A 320 -25.73 -21.62 31.62
C ARG A 320 -26.73 -20.47 31.71
N SER A 321 -27.98 -20.82 31.47
CA SER A 321 -29.15 -20.16 32.02
C SER A 321 -28.96 -19.95 33.52
N HIS A 322 -29.21 -18.75 34.03
CA HIS A 322 -29.79 -18.50 35.35
C HIS A 322 -30.46 -17.12 35.27
N GLY A 323 -31.79 -17.13 35.16
CA GLY A 323 -32.56 -15.96 35.51
C GLY A 323 -32.48 -15.73 37.02
N THR A 324 -32.51 -14.48 37.42
CA THR A 324 -33.32 -14.02 38.56
C THR A 324 -33.41 -12.50 38.49
N ASP A 325 -34.65 -12.05 38.50
CA ASP A 325 -35.09 -10.67 38.68
C ASP A 325 -34.41 -10.01 39.88
N TYR A 326 -34.16 -8.69 39.81
CA TYR A 326 -34.45 -7.77 40.91
C TYR A 326 -34.63 -6.33 40.37
N ILE A 327 -35.91 -5.91 40.39
CA ILE A 327 -36.51 -4.56 40.58
C ILE A 327 -36.13 -3.44 39.59
#